data_AF-A0A1G7GAU8-F1
#
_entry.id   AF-A0A1G7GAU8-F1
#
_cell.length_a   1.000
_cell.length_b   1.000
_cell.length_c   1.000
_cell.angle_alpha   90.00
_cell.angle_beta   90.00
_cell.angle_gamma   90.00
#
_symmetry.space_group_name_H-M   'P 1'
#
loop_
_entity.id
_entity.type
_entity.pdbx_description
1 polymer ?
#
loop_
_entity_poly.entity_id
_entity_poly.type
_entity_poly.pdbx_seq_one_letter_code
_entity_poly.pdbx_strand_id
1 'polypeptide(L)'
;MGPFELRTMSEHGLLFIKMVFALQDAIAKYSDANEADRVKAAELLRKMAACLKEIDQEVAAEKPNPTKHVGSMRVYLSTFKSRFAPVIGDREAEKLEHELMSLFDTTEGDDGPMISGFIALKKYAEEGLVDDEHLRASLITLVQVREQLEATADVIEFE
;
A
#
# COMPACT_ATOMS: atom_id res chain seq x y z
N MET A 1 10.74 -8.83 23.64
CA MET A 1 10.70 -8.21 22.30
C MET A 1 11.93 -7.35 22.11
N GLY A 2 12.59 -7.44 20.95
CA GLY A 2 13.68 -6.53 20.62
C GLY A 2 13.12 -5.23 20.03
N PRO A 3 13.62 -4.04 20.40
CA PRO A 3 13.17 -2.75 19.85
C PRO A 3 13.38 -2.60 18.33
N PHE A 4 14.04 -3.56 17.68
CA PHE A 4 14.30 -3.57 16.24
C PHE A 4 13.10 -4.04 15.39
N GLU A 5 12.29 -4.98 15.89
CA GLU A 5 11.17 -5.58 15.12
C GLU A 5 9.93 -4.66 15.03
N LEU A 6 9.73 -3.77 16.01
CA LEU A 6 8.66 -2.77 15.97
C LEU A 6 8.99 -1.57 15.06
N ARG A 7 10.29 -1.21 15.01
CA ARG A 7 10.78 -0.11 14.16
C ARG A 7 10.53 -0.42 12.69
N THR A 8 10.82 -1.64 12.26
CA THR A 8 10.62 -2.06 10.88
C THR A 8 9.16 -1.95 10.44
N MET A 9 8.16 -2.26 11.27
CA MET A 9 6.75 -2.16 10.88
C MET A 9 6.28 -0.72 10.64
N SER A 10 6.62 0.18 11.58
CA SER A 10 6.32 1.61 11.44
C SER A 10 7.04 2.19 10.22
N GLU A 11 8.25 1.71 9.93
CA GLU A 11 9.03 2.09 8.74
C GLU A 11 8.33 1.69 7.43
N HIS A 12 7.74 0.49 7.33
CA HIS A 12 7.04 0.06 6.10
C HIS A 12 5.76 0.87 5.83
N GLY A 13 4.98 1.18 6.87
CA GLY A 13 3.80 2.04 6.73
C GLY A 13 4.16 3.46 6.28
N LEU A 14 5.21 4.05 6.89
CA LEU A 14 5.74 5.35 6.48
C LEU A 14 6.33 5.33 5.06
N LEU A 15 7.01 4.24 4.69
CA LEU A 15 7.53 4.06 3.35
C LEU A 15 6.39 4.02 2.32
N PHE A 16 5.27 3.37 2.64
CA PHE A 16 4.11 3.36 1.76
C PHE A 16 3.50 4.75 1.60
N ILE A 17 3.30 5.50 2.68
CA ILE A 17 2.85 6.90 2.61
C ILE A 17 3.79 7.73 1.72
N LYS A 18 5.10 7.59 1.90
CA LYS A 18 6.10 8.29 1.09
C LYS A 18 5.97 7.96 -0.40
N MET A 19 5.70 6.70 -0.76
CA MET A 19 5.47 6.30 -2.15
C MET A 19 4.20 6.95 -2.73
N VAL A 20 3.12 7.05 -1.95
CA VAL A 20 1.89 7.74 -2.39
C VAL A 20 2.17 9.22 -2.65
N PHE A 21 2.92 9.90 -1.77
CA PHE A 21 3.33 11.27 -2.03
C PHE A 21 4.23 11.40 -3.27
N ALA A 22 5.17 10.48 -3.47
CA ALA A 22 6.01 10.47 -4.66
C ALA A 22 5.19 10.27 -5.95
N LEU A 23 4.12 9.47 -5.89
CA LEU A 23 3.18 9.30 -6.99
C LEU A 23 2.41 10.60 -7.26
N GLN A 24 1.85 11.25 -6.24
CA GLN A 24 1.16 12.54 -6.36
C GLN A 24 2.07 13.61 -6.97
N ASP A 25 3.31 13.71 -6.49
CA ASP A 25 4.34 14.61 -7.01
C ASP A 25 4.68 14.33 -8.48
N ALA A 26 4.65 13.06 -8.90
CA ALA A 26 4.91 12.69 -10.28
C ALA A 26 3.73 13.09 -11.18
N ILE A 27 2.50 12.79 -10.78
CA ILE A 27 1.29 13.16 -11.53
C ILE A 27 1.24 14.68 -11.76
N ALA A 28 1.53 15.47 -10.73
CA ALA A 28 1.55 16.94 -10.83
C ALA A 28 2.59 17.48 -11.83
N LYS A 29 3.64 16.69 -12.15
CA LYS A 29 4.69 17.07 -13.11
C LYS A 29 4.40 16.65 -14.55
N TYR A 30 3.53 15.66 -14.75
CA TYR A 30 3.27 15.04 -16.06
C TYR A 30 1.77 15.19 -16.42
N SER A 31 1.39 16.33 -16.99
CA SER A 31 -0.03 16.65 -17.26
C SER A 31 -0.53 16.29 -18.67
N ASP A 32 0.26 15.60 -19.49
CA ASP A 32 -0.03 15.41 -20.92
C ASP A 32 -0.73 14.07 -21.24
N ALA A 33 -1.05 13.27 -20.24
CA ALA A 33 -1.73 11.99 -20.43
C ALA A 33 -3.17 12.18 -20.93
N ASN A 34 -3.63 11.35 -21.86
CA ASN A 34 -5.02 11.38 -22.31
C ASN A 34 -5.98 10.86 -21.22
N GLU A 35 -7.26 11.24 -21.31
CA GLU A 35 -8.31 10.87 -20.36
C GLU A 35 -8.42 9.35 -20.14
N ALA A 36 -8.33 8.54 -21.20
CA ALA A 36 -8.47 7.09 -21.10
C ALA A 36 -7.35 6.44 -20.28
N ASP A 37 -6.13 6.97 -20.36
CA ASP A 37 -5.01 6.46 -19.57
C ASP A 37 -5.06 6.95 -18.12
N ARG A 38 -5.53 8.18 -17.89
CA ARG A 38 -5.81 8.71 -16.55
C ARG A 38 -6.88 7.88 -15.82
N VAL A 39 -7.99 7.56 -16.48
CA VAL A 39 -9.05 6.71 -15.93
C VAL A 39 -8.53 5.32 -15.53
N LYS A 40 -7.73 4.67 -16.39
CA LYS A 40 -7.15 3.35 -16.08
C LYS A 40 -6.20 3.39 -14.87
N ALA A 41 -5.42 4.46 -14.73
CA ALA A 41 -4.53 4.66 -13.60
C ALA A 41 -5.33 4.88 -12.30
N ALA A 42 -6.35 5.74 -12.34
CA ALA A 42 -7.27 5.98 -11.23
C ALA A 42 -8.00 4.70 -10.78
N GLU A 43 -8.50 3.90 -11.74
CA GLU A 43 -9.10 2.60 -11.44
C GLU A 43 -8.15 1.64 -10.70
N LEU A 44 -6.86 1.64 -11.06
CA LEU A 44 -5.88 0.80 -10.39
C LEU A 44 -5.68 1.25 -8.94
N LEU A 45 -5.58 2.57 -8.69
CA LEU A 45 -5.46 3.10 -7.32
C LEU A 45 -6.67 2.75 -6.46
N ARG A 46 -7.88 2.83 -7.00
CA ARG A 46 -9.10 2.43 -6.28
C ARG A 46 -9.11 0.93 -5.97
N LYS A 47 -8.63 0.08 -6.88
CA LYS A 47 -8.49 -1.36 -6.62
C LYS A 47 -7.47 -1.64 -5.52
N MET A 48 -6.33 -0.94 -5.53
CA MET A 48 -5.34 -1.03 -4.46
C MET A 48 -5.91 -0.56 -3.12
N ALA A 49 -6.61 0.58 -3.09
CA ALA A 49 -7.28 1.12 -1.91
C ALA A 49 -8.33 0.15 -1.34
N ALA A 50 -9.16 -0.45 -2.20
CA ALA A 50 -10.12 -1.47 -1.81
C ALA A 50 -9.43 -2.71 -1.22
N CYS A 51 -8.32 -3.17 -1.81
CA CYS A 51 -7.53 -4.28 -1.28
C CYS A 51 -6.94 -3.95 0.10
N LEU A 52 -6.43 -2.73 0.31
CA LEU A 52 -5.97 -2.28 1.62
C LEU A 52 -7.09 -2.23 2.67
N LYS A 53 -8.30 -1.86 2.26
CA LYS A 53 -9.48 -1.91 3.13
C LYS A 53 -9.81 -3.34 3.56
N GLU A 54 -9.73 -4.30 2.64
CA GLU A 54 -9.94 -5.71 2.97
C GLU A 54 -8.86 -6.23 3.93
N ILE A 55 -7.59 -5.85 3.71
CA ILE A 55 -6.47 -6.17 4.61
C ILE A 55 -6.69 -5.59 6.01
N ASP A 56 -7.08 -4.31 6.12
CA ASP A 56 -7.39 -3.64 7.39
C ASP A 56 -8.50 -4.38 8.16
N GLN A 57 -9.59 -4.75 7.47
CA GLN A 57 -10.69 -5.52 8.06
C GLN A 57 -10.25 -6.91 8.53
N GLU A 58 -9.41 -7.59 7.75
CA GLU A 58 -8.94 -8.93 8.06
C GLU A 58 -7.94 -8.93 9.22
N VAL A 59 -7.06 -7.93 9.29
CA VAL A 59 -6.14 -7.75 10.44
C VAL A 59 -6.93 -7.45 11.70
N ALA A 60 -8.05 -6.72 11.62
CA ALA A 60 -8.92 -6.47 12.77
C ALA A 60 -9.70 -7.72 13.25
N ALA A 61 -9.90 -8.73 12.40
CA ALA A 61 -10.70 -9.92 12.73
C ALA A 61 -10.06 -10.82 13.80
N GLU A 62 -10.86 -11.50 14.64
CA GLU A 62 -10.37 -12.39 15.72
C GLU A 62 -9.35 -13.44 15.25
N LYS A 63 -9.44 -13.89 14.00
CA LYS A 63 -8.51 -14.83 13.37
C LYS A 63 -8.03 -14.23 12.04
N PRO A 64 -6.96 -13.43 12.04
CA PRO A 64 -6.48 -12.77 10.83
C PRO A 64 -6.00 -13.77 9.79
N ASN A 65 -6.43 -13.60 8.54
CA ASN A 65 -5.84 -14.26 7.38
C ASN A 65 -5.67 -13.27 6.20
N PRO A 66 -4.86 -12.20 6.38
CA PRO A 66 -4.68 -11.17 5.36
C PRO A 66 -3.97 -11.70 4.10
N THR A 67 -3.29 -12.84 4.18
CA THR A 67 -2.62 -13.55 3.07
C THR A 67 -3.52 -13.72 1.85
N LYS A 68 -4.82 -13.96 2.04
CA LYS A 68 -5.78 -14.12 0.94
C LYS A 68 -5.92 -12.85 0.08
N HIS A 69 -5.63 -11.67 0.64
CA HIS A 69 -5.69 -10.38 -0.06
C HIS A 69 -4.33 -9.97 -0.64
N VAL A 70 -3.22 -10.50 -0.12
CA VAL A 70 -1.87 -10.23 -0.63
C VAL A 70 -1.73 -10.67 -2.09
N GLY A 71 -2.33 -11.81 -2.47
CA GLY A 71 -2.37 -12.26 -3.85
C GLY A 71 -2.98 -11.23 -4.81
N SER A 72 -4.10 -10.62 -4.42
CA SER A 72 -4.75 -9.56 -5.21
C SER A 72 -3.86 -8.31 -5.32
N MET A 73 -3.25 -7.89 -4.21
CA MET A 73 -2.33 -6.75 -4.21
C MET A 73 -1.16 -6.97 -5.17
N ARG A 74 -0.54 -8.16 -5.17
CA ARG A 74 0.56 -8.48 -6.09
C ARG A 74 0.14 -8.38 -7.55
N VAL A 75 -1.06 -8.86 -7.89
CA VAL A 75 -1.59 -8.73 -9.25
C VAL A 75 -1.70 -7.25 -9.62
N TYR A 76 -2.24 -6.40 -8.75
CA TYR A 76 -2.31 -4.96 -9.01
C TYR A 76 -0.93 -4.33 -9.19
N LEU A 77 0.02 -4.63 -8.30
CA LEU A 77 1.38 -4.13 -8.35
C LEU A 77 2.12 -4.55 -9.62
N SER A 78 1.98 -5.81 -10.07
CA SER A 78 2.58 -6.28 -11.32
C SER A 78 2.05 -5.60 -12.59
N THR A 79 0.90 -4.93 -12.49
CA THR A 79 0.34 -4.14 -13.59
C THR A 79 0.63 -2.65 -13.46
N PHE A 80 1.26 -2.21 -12.37
CA PHE A 80 1.41 -0.81 -12.01
C PHE A 80 2.14 -0.02 -13.10
N LYS A 81 3.33 -0.48 -13.52
CA LYS A 81 4.11 0.22 -14.54
C LYS A 81 3.33 0.39 -15.84
N SER A 82 2.62 -0.65 -16.28
CA SER A 82 1.83 -0.60 -17.52
C SER A 82 0.69 0.43 -17.49
N ARG A 83 0.13 0.71 -16.31
CA ARG A 83 -0.95 1.69 -16.12
C ARG A 83 -0.44 3.10 -15.90
N PHE A 84 0.71 3.24 -15.23
CA PHE A 84 1.24 4.52 -14.81
C PHE A 84 2.30 5.10 -15.75
N ALA A 85 3.01 4.30 -16.56
CA ALA A 85 4.00 4.81 -17.51
C ALA A 85 3.43 5.88 -18.48
N PRO A 86 2.19 5.78 -18.99
CA PRO A 86 1.59 6.84 -19.80
C PRO A 86 1.26 8.12 -19.03
N VAL A 87 1.14 8.04 -17.69
CA VAL A 87 0.73 9.16 -16.82
C VAL A 87 1.93 9.87 -16.21
N ILE A 88 2.94 9.13 -15.74
CA ILE A 88 4.09 9.67 -14.99
C ILE A 88 5.45 9.36 -15.62
N GLY A 89 5.44 8.78 -16.83
CA GLY A 89 6.65 8.33 -17.52
C GLY A 89 7.17 6.97 -17.05
N ASP A 90 7.83 6.26 -17.96
CA ASP A 90 8.27 4.87 -17.76
C ASP A 90 9.22 4.71 -16.56
N ARG A 91 10.17 5.64 -16.42
CA ARG A 91 11.20 5.58 -15.38
C ARG A 91 10.62 5.75 -13.97
N GLU A 92 9.71 6.70 -13.78
CA GLU A 92 9.12 6.93 -12.45
C GLU A 92 8.13 5.81 -12.10
N ALA A 93 7.36 5.33 -13.09
CA ALA A 93 6.46 4.21 -12.91
C ALA A 93 7.19 2.92 -12.51
N GLU A 94 8.33 2.60 -13.14
CA GLU A 94 9.16 1.45 -12.79
C GLU A 94 9.74 1.55 -11.38
N LYS A 95 10.24 2.74 -11.01
CA LYS A 95 10.79 2.98 -9.68
C LYS A 95 9.74 2.79 -8.59
N LEU A 96 8.56 3.41 -8.76
CA LEU A 96 7.45 3.28 -7.80
C LEU A 96 6.92 1.84 -7.72
N GLU A 97 6.80 1.15 -8.86
CA GLU A 97 6.42 -0.27 -8.89
C GLU A 97 7.38 -1.12 -8.06
N HIS A 98 8.69 -0.97 -8.28
CA HIS A 98 9.70 -1.72 -7.53
C HIS A 98 9.66 -1.43 -6.02
N GLU A 99 9.53 -0.14 -5.64
CA GLU A 99 9.39 0.25 -4.25
C GLU A 99 8.13 -0.36 -3.62
N LEU A 100 6.99 -0.30 -4.30
CA LEU A 100 5.73 -0.88 -3.81
C LEU A 100 5.80 -2.41 -3.71
N MET A 101 6.39 -3.09 -4.70
CA MET A 101 6.56 -4.55 -4.68
C MET A 101 7.42 -5.01 -3.50
N SER A 102 8.41 -4.23 -3.09
CA SER A 102 9.25 -4.54 -1.91
C SER A 102 8.47 -4.57 -0.59
N LEU A 103 7.29 -3.93 -0.52
CA LEU A 103 6.45 -3.92 0.67
C LEU A 103 5.58 -5.17 0.83
N PHE A 104 5.25 -5.85 -0.28
CA PHE A 104 4.27 -6.93 -0.32
C PHE A 104 4.85 -8.28 -0.75
N ASP A 105 6.18 -8.34 -0.99
CA ASP A 105 7.01 -9.47 -1.48
C ASP A 105 6.35 -10.36 -2.55
N THR A 106 7.03 -10.57 -3.68
CA THR A 106 6.48 -11.36 -4.79
C THR A 106 6.58 -12.86 -4.60
N THR A 107 7.25 -13.33 -3.55
CA THR A 107 7.48 -14.76 -3.34
C THR A 107 6.18 -15.49 -2.95
N GLU A 108 5.84 -16.56 -3.66
CA GLU A 108 4.64 -17.35 -3.39
C GLU A 108 4.66 -17.88 -1.95
N GLY A 109 3.62 -17.55 -1.16
CA GLY A 109 3.53 -17.94 0.26
C GLY A 109 4.14 -16.98 1.28
N ASP A 110 4.78 -15.88 0.85
CA ASP A 110 5.31 -14.85 1.76
C ASP A 110 4.43 -13.60 1.78
N ASP A 111 3.81 -13.26 2.91
CA ASP A 111 2.94 -12.09 3.03
C ASP A 111 3.66 -10.73 2.74
N GLY A 112 4.99 -10.74 2.73
CA GLY A 112 5.82 -9.56 2.60
C GLY A 112 5.94 -8.79 3.92
N PRO A 113 6.89 -7.84 3.99
CA PRO A 113 7.26 -7.21 5.25
C PRO A 113 6.15 -6.36 5.86
N MET A 114 5.27 -5.75 5.04
CA MET A 114 4.15 -4.97 5.56
C MET A 114 3.15 -5.86 6.31
N ILE A 115 2.67 -6.92 5.64
CA ILE A 115 1.60 -7.76 6.17
C ILE A 115 2.11 -8.66 7.30
N SER A 116 3.32 -9.22 7.13
CA SER A 116 4.02 -9.94 8.20
C SER A 116 4.21 -9.05 9.43
N GLY A 117 4.52 -7.77 9.21
CA GLY A 117 4.55 -6.76 10.26
C GLY A 117 3.22 -6.64 11.00
N PHE A 118 2.11 -6.38 10.29
CA PHE A 118 0.79 -6.25 10.90
C PHE A 118 0.35 -7.48 11.70
N ILE A 119 0.56 -8.68 11.16
CA ILE A 119 0.25 -9.94 11.86
C ILE A 119 1.05 -10.04 13.16
N ALA A 120 2.35 -9.77 13.09
CA ALA A 120 3.22 -9.81 14.25
C ALA A 120 2.80 -8.77 15.30
N LEU A 121 2.52 -7.52 14.89
CA LEU A 121 2.07 -6.45 15.79
C LEU A 121 0.82 -6.85 16.57
N LYS A 122 -0.16 -7.45 15.88
CA LYS A 122 -1.38 -7.92 16.51
C LYS A 122 -1.12 -9.02 17.52
N LYS A 123 -0.35 -10.04 17.13
CA LYS A 123 0.06 -11.12 18.04
C LYS A 123 0.72 -10.56 19.30
N TYR A 124 1.59 -9.56 19.15
CA TYR A 124 2.28 -8.96 20.28
C TYR A 124 1.38 -8.11 21.19
N ALA A 125 0.37 -7.45 20.63
CA ALA A 125 -0.67 -6.78 21.41
C ALA A 125 -1.48 -7.80 22.24
N GLU A 126 -1.86 -8.94 21.65
CA GLU A 126 -2.55 -10.03 22.35
C GLU A 126 -1.69 -10.65 23.48
N GLU A 127 -0.37 -10.68 23.31
CA GLU A 127 0.60 -11.13 24.32
C GLU A 127 0.94 -10.05 25.38
N GLY A 128 0.38 -8.84 25.26
CA GLY A 128 0.66 -7.72 26.17
C GLY A 128 2.08 -7.17 26.08
N LEU A 129 2.79 -7.44 24.97
CA LEU A 129 4.15 -6.96 24.72
C LEU A 129 4.19 -5.57 24.08
N VAL A 130 3.06 -5.15 23.52
CA VAL A 130 2.83 -3.87 22.85
C VAL A 130 1.49 -3.35 23.34
N ASP A 131 1.38 -2.03 23.59
CA ASP A 131 0.09 -1.45 23.93
C ASP A 131 -0.84 -1.35 22.72
N ASP A 132 -2.15 -1.28 22.97
CA ASP A 132 -3.16 -1.17 21.91
C ASP A 132 -3.03 0.14 21.11
N GLU A 133 -2.37 1.17 21.65
CA GLU A 133 -2.17 2.45 20.98
C GLU A 133 -1.20 2.32 19.80
N HIS A 134 -0.12 1.54 19.96
CA HIS A 134 0.83 1.26 18.88
C HIS A 134 0.19 0.44 17.77
N LEU A 135 -0.59 -0.60 18.10
CA LEU A 135 -1.36 -1.36 17.11
C LEU A 135 -2.32 -0.44 16.34
N ARG A 136 -3.03 0.43 17.07
CA ARG A 136 -3.96 1.38 16.48
C ARG A 136 -3.25 2.41 15.58
N ALA A 137 -2.09 2.92 15.97
CA ALA A 137 -1.32 3.87 15.17
C ALA A 137 -0.85 3.25 13.84
N SER A 138 -0.40 2.00 13.86
CA SER A 138 -0.03 1.28 12.64
C SER A 138 -1.23 1.04 11.72
N LEU A 139 -2.40 0.68 12.27
CA LEU A 139 -3.63 0.53 11.47
C LEU A 139 -4.11 1.86 10.89
N ILE A 140 -4.01 2.97 11.64
CA ILE A 140 -4.31 4.32 11.15
C ILE A 140 -3.45 4.66 9.92
N THR A 141 -2.20 4.20 9.89
CA THR A 141 -1.31 4.42 8.74
C THR A 141 -1.86 3.76 7.47
N LEU A 142 -2.43 2.55 7.55
CA LEU A 142 -3.08 1.90 6.40
C LEU A 142 -4.31 2.68 5.93
N VAL A 143 -5.12 3.17 6.88
CA VAL A 143 -6.29 4.00 6.58
C VAL A 143 -5.88 5.27 5.84
N GLN A 144 -4.82 5.94 6.31
CA GLN A 144 -4.30 7.14 5.65
C GLN A 144 -3.79 6.85 4.24
N VAL A 145 -3.04 5.76 4.03
CA VAL A 145 -2.60 5.34 2.69
C VAL A 145 -3.80 5.11 1.77
N ARG A 146 -4.83 4.40 2.24
CA ARG A 146 -6.05 4.14 1.47
C ARG A 146 -6.71 5.45 1.04
N GLU A 147 -6.95 6.36 1.99
CA GLU A 147 -7.59 7.65 1.73
C GLU A 147 -6.77 8.50 0.75
N GLN A 148 -5.44 8.46 0.84
CA GLN A 148 -4.57 9.16 -0.11
C GLN A 148 -4.58 8.53 -1.50
N LEU A 149 -4.64 7.20 -1.62
CA LEU A 149 -4.81 6.53 -2.92
C LEU A 149 -6.14 6.88 -3.58
N GLU A 150 -7.23 6.91 -2.81
CA GLU A 150 -8.56 7.31 -3.28
C GLU A 150 -8.56 8.78 -3.74
N ALA A 151 -8.03 9.69 -2.91
CA ALA A 151 -7.91 11.10 -3.27
C ALA A 151 -7.04 11.31 -4.52
N THR A 152 -5.93 10.57 -4.65
CA THR A 152 -5.08 10.63 -5.83
C THR A 152 -5.79 10.12 -7.08
N ALA A 153 -6.61 9.07 -6.94
CA ALA A 153 -7.41 8.55 -8.06
C ALA A 153 -8.39 9.59 -8.58
N ASP A 154 -9.06 10.30 -7.67
CA ASP A 154 -10.01 11.36 -8.02
C ASP A 154 -9.30 12.53 -8.72
N VAL A 155 -8.12 12.93 -8.23
CA VAL A 155 -7.31 13.99 -8.87
C VAL A 155 -6.91 13.60 -10.29
N ILE A 156 -6.36 12.39 -10.50
CA ILE A 156 -5.94 11.93 -11.83
C ILE A 156 -7.11 11.89 -12.83
N GLU A 157 -8.28 11.42 -12.39
CA GLU A 157 -9.42 11.23 -13.29
C GLU A 157 -10.06 12.55 -13.74
N PHE A 158 -10.07 13.57 -12.87
CA PHE A 158 -10.83 14.81 -13.08
C PHE A 158 -9.99 16.06 -13.39
N GLU A 159 -8.65 16.01 -13.24
CA GLU A 159 -7.72 17.02 -13.77
C GLU A 159 -7.34 16.73 -15.24
#